data_AF-A0A6A6QFY1-F1
#
_entry.id   AF-A0A6A6QFY1-F1
#
_cell.length_a   1.000
_cell.length_b   1.000
_cell.length_c   1.000
_cell.angle_alpha   90.00
_cell.angle_beta   90.00
_cell.angle_gamma   90.00
#
_symmetry.space_group_name_H-M   'P 1'
#
loop_
_entity.id
_entity.type
_entity.pdbx_description
1 polymer ?
#
loop_
_entity_poly.entity_id
_entity_poly.type
_entity_poly.pdbx_seq_one_letter_code
_entity_poly.pdbx_strand_id
1 'polypeptide(L)'
;MDQPSARAIPTAEVLQRLEKAKKHLSNDSLPYNLLNLRDVVEKPIPDILERRRFQLIPSLSDRALSKTGPDSVAGKPHTDPIKNAAGEPYIDFYSCRSFNLYAQRGAVSGCHIDWLNGTWARLWTGLKAWPVMTNLTEQEMEDYKKFESLYLPKKGRLEMIVLEPGDTLIMPPGTMVVHAPITIEDALMDGGMFWDDQQILSILRNIHTVANHPGLSNELVARQFAGVMDSLERWVDSDAKRFAGTRDEKEFKAEFQEILADLKSVISCECAPYCKPAKCPCFQSRSGCSHWCASHKSRTCQQ
;
A
#
# COMPACT_ATOMS: atom_id res chain seq x y z
N MET A 1 -1.91 12.17 -16.97
CA MET A 1 -3.22 11.63 -17.41
C MET A 1 -3.36 10.31 -16.70
N ASP A 2 -4.06 10.30 -15.57
CA ASP A 2 -4.21 9.10 -14.76
C ASP A 2 -5.06 8.09 -15.53
N GLN A 3 -4.48 6.93 -15.84
CA GLN A 3 -5.29 5.83 -16.31
C GLN A 3 -6.24 5.44 -15.18
N PRO A 4 -7.55 5.26 -15.45
CA PRO A 4 -8.46 4.78 -14.44
C PRO A 4 -7.91 3.49 -13.83
N SER A 5 -7.97 3.39 -12.50
CA SER A 5 -7.60 2.18 -11.78
C SER A 5 -8.26 0.98 -12.47
N ALA A 6 -7.51 -0.10 -12.69
CA ALA A 6 -8.03 -1.33 -13.31
C ALA A 6 -9.30 -1.86 -12.61
N ARG A 7 -9.51 -1.48 -11.34
CA ARG A 7 -10.70 -1.79 -10.54
C ARG A 7 -12.00 -1.20 -11.08
N ALA A 8 -11.94 -0.22 -11.99
CA ALA A 8 -13.10 0.47 -12.55
C ALA A 8 -13.41 0.09 -14.01
N ILE A 9 -12.56 -0.73 -14.66
CA ILE A 9 -12.72 -1.11 -16.07
C ILE A 9 -13.30 -2.53 -16.17
N PRO A 10 -14.41 -2.76 -16.90
CA PRO A 10 -14.93 -4.10 -17.12
C PRO A 10 -13.90 -5.04 -17.77
N THR A 11 -13.78 -6.28 -17.26
CA THR A 11 -12.84 -7.28 -17.80
C THR A 11 -13.01 -7.51 -19.31
N ALA A 12 -14.24 -7.52 -19.81
CA ALA A 12 -14.52 -7.69 -21.24
C ALA A 12 -13.94 -6.55 -22.09
N GLU A 13 -13.95 -5.32 -21.59
CA GLU A 13 -13.36 -4.17 -22.27
C GLU A 13 -11.83 -4.28 -22.31
N VAL A 14 -11.22 -4.69 -21.18
CA VAL A 14 -9.78 -4.95 -21.10
C VAL A 14 -9.38 -6.00 -22.13
N LEU A 15 -10.04 -7.16 -22.14
CA LEU A 15 -9.73 -8.26 -23.07
C LEU A 15 -9.87 -7.83 -24.52
N GLN A 16 -10.96 -7.13 -24.87
CA GLN A 16 -11.18 -6.66 -26.23
C GLN A 16 -10.08 -5.68 -26.68
N ARG A 17 -9.59 -4.82 -25.79
CA ARG A 17 -8.50 -3.90 -26.13
C ARG A 17 -7.15 -4.61 -26.18
N LEU A 18 -6.91 -5.64 -25.37
CA LEU A 18 -5.70 -6.47 -25.46
C LEU A 18 -5.64 -7.22 -26.80
N GLU A 19 -6.76 -7.79 -27.25
CA GLU A 19 -6.85 -8.45 -28.58
C GLU A 19 -6.57 -7.48 -29.74
N LYS A 20 -7.00 -6.22 -29.59
CA LYS A 20 -6.82 -5.16 -30.59
C LYS A 20 -5.53 -4.36 -30.39
N ALA A 21 -4.71 -4.69 -29.40
CA ALA A 21 -3.54 -3.90 -29.06
C ALA A 21 -2.58 -3.84 -30.25
N LYS A 22 -2.23 -2.62 -30.66
CA LYS A 22 -1.27 -2.41 -31.74
C LYS A 22 0.10 -2.94 -31.29
N LYS A 23 0.82 -3.61 -32.18
CA LYS A 23 2.21 -4.06 -31.94
C LYS A 23 3.19 -2.90 -31.71
N HIS A 24 2.80 -1.68 -32.05
CA HIS A 24 3.64 -0.48 -31.93
C HIS A 24 3.01 0.54 -30.97
N LEU A 25 3.87 1.20 -30.19
CA LEU A 25 3.49 2.30 -29.31
C LEU A 25 2.96 3.46 -30.14
N SER A 26 1.83 4.03 -29.73
CA SER A 26 1.23 5.19 -30.38
C SER A 26 0.52 6.06 -29.34
N ASN A 27 0.49 7.37 -29.55
CA ASN A 27 -0.24 8.28 -28.66
C ASN A 27 -1.75 8.05 -28.70
N ASP A 28 -2.27 7.50 -29.80
CA ASP A 28 -3.69 7.17 -29.96
C ASP A 28 -4.12 5.95 -29.13
N SER A 29 -3.16 5.17 -28.62
CA SER A 29 -3.41 3.97 -27.82
C SER A 29 -2.28 3.80 -26.81
N LEU A 30 -2.41 4.51 -25.68
CA LEU A 30 -1.48 4.39 -24.56
C LEU A 30 -1.44 2.94 -24.05
N PRO A 31 -0.28 2.45 -23.59
CA PRO A 31 -0.16 1.10 -23.06
C PRO A 31 -0.91 0.96 -21.74
N TYR A 32 -1.54 -0.19 -21.50
CA TYR A 32 -2.17 -0.47 -20.22
C TYR A 32 -1.16 -0.69 -19.11
N ASN A 33 -1.47 -0.15 -17.93
CA ASN A 33 -0.83 -0.49 -16.67
C ASN A 33 -1.89 -0.96 -15.66
N LEU A 34 -2.26 -2.23 -15.72
CA LEU A 34 -3.29 -2.81 -14.87
C LEU A 34 -2.68 -3.27 -13.55
N LEU A 35 -2.73 -2.37 -12.56
CA LEU A 35 -2.28 -2.62 -11.20
C LEU A 35 -3.40 -3.22 -10.36
N ASN A 36 -3.05 -3.97 -9.31
CA ASN A 36 -3.99 -4.49 -8.32
C ASN A 36 -5.09 -5.38 -8.93
N LEU A 37 -4.75 -6.18 -9.94
CA LEU A 37 -5.64 -7.22 -10.45
C LEU A 37 -5.85 -8.27 -9.35
N ARG A 38 -7.10 -8.71 -9.20
CA ARG A 38 -7.46 -9.71 -8.20
C ARG A 38 -6.63 -10.97 -8.40
N ASP A 39 -6.11 -11.49 -7.30
CA ASP A 39 -5.53 -12.82 -7.33
C ASP A 39 -6.62 -13.88 -7.32
N VAL A 40 -6.70 -14.63 -8.42
CA VAL A 40 -7.68 -15.69 -8.63
C VAL A 40 -7.06 -17.08 -8.45
N VAL A 41 -5.73 -17.16 -8.39
CA VAL A 41 -4.98 -18.39 -8.13
C VAL A 41 -4.03 -18.09 -6.98
N GLU A 42 -4.23 -18.73 -5.84
CA GLU A 42 -3.32 -18.57 -4.69
C GLU A 42 -1.92 -19.08 -5.08
N LYS A 43 -0.98 -18.15 -5.24
CA LYS A 43 0.42 -18.46 -5.58
C LYS A 43 1.28 -18.48 -4.31
N PRO A 44 2.31 -19.36 -4.24
CA PRO A 44 3.23 -19.33 -3.12
C PRO A 44 4.00 -18.01 -3.11
N ILE A 45 4.09 -17.39 -1.93
CA ILE A 45 4.95 -16.23 -1.70
C ILE A 45 6.43 -16.68 -1.72
N PRO A 46 7.40 -15.75 -1.90
CA PRO A 46 8.81 -16.10 -1.80
C PRO A 46 9.15 -16.77 -0.45
N ASP A 47 9.87 -17.89 -0.47
CA ASP A 47 10.18 -18.75 0.70
C ASP A 47 10.70 -17.96 1.92
N ILE A 48 11.52 -16.94 1.67
CA ILE A 48 12.06 -16.09 2.75
C ILE A 48 10.97 -15.39 3.55
N LEU A 49 9.86 -15.04 2.88
CA LEU A 49 8.72 -14.33 3.45
C LEU A 49 7.77 -15.28 4.19
N GLU A 50 7.84 -16.59 4.00
CA GLU A 50 7.06 -17.57 4.78
C GLU A 50 7.46 -17.59 6.27
N ARG A 51 8.66 -17.08 6.59
CA ARG A 51 9.11 -16.97 7.98
C ARG A 51 8.14 -16.14 8.80
N ARG A 52 7.84 -16.62 10.01
CA ARG A 52 6.87 -16.01 10.95
C ARG A 52 7.05 -14.49 11.14
N ARG A 53 8.30 -13.99 11.14
CA ARG A 53 8.61 -12.56 11.30
C ARG A 53 8.05 -11.66 10.19
N PHE A 54 7.85 -12.22 8.99
CA PHE A 54 7.34 -11.49 7.82
C PHE A 54 5.83 -11.67 7.60
N GLN A 55 5.20 -12.52 8.41
CA GLN A 55 3.76 -12.86 8.34
C GLN A 55 2.89 -11.92 9.20
N LEU A 56 3.40 -10.73 9.50
CA LEU A 56 2.73 -9.78 10.40
C LEU A 56 1.44 -9.22 9.80
N ILE A 57 1.46 -8.82 8.52
CA ILE A 57 0.25 -8.32 7.83
C ILE A 57 -0.88 -9.34 7.91
N PRO A 58 -0.72 -10.61 7.45
CA PRO A 58 -1.75 -11.64 7.59
C PRO A 58 -2.23 -11.81 9.02
N SER A 59 -1.30 -11.94 9.97
CA SER A 59 -1.61 -12.13 11.39
C SER A 59 -2.45 -10.98 11.98
N LEU A 60 -2.08 -9.74 11.66
CA LEU A 60 -2.80 -8.55 12.13
C LEU A 60 -4.17 -8.44 11.50
N SER A 61 -4.30 -8.76 10.22
CA SER A 61 -5.60 -8.69 9.56
C SER A 61 -6.55 -9.71 10.19
N ASP A 62 -6.11 -10.95 10.41
CA ASP A 62 -6.95 -11.99 11.04
C ASP A 62 -7.33 -11.61 12.48
N ARG A 63 -6.41 -10.98 13.23
CA ARG A 63 -6.68 -10.42 14.57
C ARG A 63 -7.67 -9.26 14.54
N ALA A 64 -7.59 -8.38 13.54
CA ALA A 64 -8.50 -7.25 13.39
C ALA A 64 -9.94 -7.69 13.03
N LEU A 65 -10.08 -8.79 12.29
CA LEU A 65 -11.37 -9.43 12.02
C LEU A 65 -11.95 -10.13 13.25
N SER A 66 -11.09 -10.68 14.10
CA SER A 66 -11.47 -11.41 15.30
C SER A 66 -11.98 -10.44 16.38
N LYS A 67 -13.27 -10.10 16.32
CA LYS A 67 -13.93 -9.34 17.39
C LYS A 67 -13.84 -10.15 18.70
N THR A 68 -13.30 -9.54 19.75
CA THR A 68 -13.36 -10.09 21.11
C THR A 68 -14.59 -9.53 21.82
N GLY A 69 -15.55 -10.39 22.20
CA GLY A 69 -16.77 -9.97 22.90
C GLY A 69 -17.91 -10.97 22.79
N PRO A 70 -19.05 -10.71 23.45
CA PRO A 70 -20.22 -11.59 23.43
C PRO A 70 -20.80 -11.81 22.01
N ASP A 71 -20.54 -10.89 21.07
CA ASP A 71 -20.95 -10.99 19.66
C ASP A 71 -19.86 -11.57 18.75
N SER A 72 -18.83 -12.21 19.32
CA SER A 72 -17.81 -12.91 18.53
C SER A 72 -18.40 -14.15 17.86
N VAL A 73 -18.16 -14.30 16.56
CA VAL A 73 -18.57 -15.48 15.80
C VAL A 73 -17.36 -16.34 15.50
N ALA A 74 -17.54 -17.66 15.54
CA ALA A 74 -16.46 -18.61 15.25
C ALA A 74 -16.07 -18.65 13.75
N GLY A 75 -16.91 -18.10 12.87
CA GLY A 75 -16.69 -18.06 11.42
C GLY A 75 -15.90 -16.82 10.97
N LYS A 76 -15.39 -16.87 9.74
CA LYS A 76 -14.76 -15.70 9.10
C LYS A 76 -15.82 -14.59 8.93
N PRO A 77 -15.61 -13.37 9.46
CA PRO A 77 -16.54 -12.29 9.21
C PRO A 77 -16.54 -11.95 7.71
N HIS A 78 -17.74 -11.76 7.15
CA HIS A 78 -17.90 -11.30 5.78
C HIS A 78 -17.44 -9.84 5.67
N THR A 79 -16.43 -9.57 4.84
CA THR A 79 -16.11 -8.22 4.40
C THR A 79 -17.06 -7.84 3.26
N ASP A 80 -18.19 -7.23 3.59
CA ASP A 80 -19.00 -6.58 2.56
C ASP A 80 -18.16 -5.48 1.88
N PRO A 81 -18.18 -5.36 0.54
CA PRO A 81 -17.48 -4.31 -0.15
C PRO A 81 -18.23 -2.99 0.07
N ILE A 82 -17.96 -2.33 1.19
CA ILE A 82 -18.43 -0.96 1.37
C ILE A 82 -17.74 -0.12 0.29
N LYS A 83 -18.52 0.65 -0.45
CA LYS A 83 -18.04 1.56 -1.50
C LYS A 83 -17.74 2.93 -0.89
N ASN A 84 -16.74 3.63 -1.42
CA ASN A 84 -16.44 5.02 -1.10
C ASN A 84 -17.49 5.97 -1.71
N ALA A 85 -17.37 7.27 -1.47
CA ALA A 85 -18.29 8.28 -2.00
C ALA A 85 -18.32 8.36 -3.54
N ALA A 86 -17.30 7.82 -4.22
CA ALA A 86 -17.23 7.71 -5.67
C ALA A 86 -17.82 6.37 -6.21
N GLY A 87 -18.37 5.51 -5.34
CA GLY A 87 -18.93 4.22 -5.72
C GLY A 87 -17.88 3.11 -5.93
N GLU A 88 -16.61 3.37 -5.60
CA GLU A 88 -15.50 2.41 -5.73
C GLU A 88 -15.36 1.58 -4.44
N PRO A 89 -15.02 0.29 -4.48
CA PRO A 89 -14.71 -0.48 -3.27
C PRO A 89 -13.57 0.18 -2.49
N TYR A 90 -13.68 0.27 -1.16
CA TYR A 90 -12.55 0.72 -0.33
C TYR A 90 -11.33 -0.18 -0.55
N ILE A 91 -10.12 0.40 -0.44
CA ILE A 91 -8.90 -0.39 -0.43
C ILE A 91 -8.90 -1.28 0.80
N ASP A 92 -8.85 -2.58 0.53
CA ASP A 92 -8.87 -3.63 1.53
C ASP A 92 -7.43 -3.97 1.93
N PHE A 93 -7.09 -3.79 3.20
CA PHE A 93 -5.82 -4.20 3.79
C PHE A 93 -5.58 -5.72 3.60
N TYR A 94 -6.64 -6.54 3.58
CA TYR A 94 -6.54 -7.98 3.26
C TYR A 94 -6.07 -8.21 1.82
N SER A 95 -6.51 -7.36 0.88
CA SER A 95 -6.15 -7.48 -0.53
C SER A 95 -4.70 -7.08 -0.84
N CYS A 96 -4.02 -6.40 0.08
CA CYS A 96 -2.61 -6.05 -0.06
C CYS A 96 -1.67 -7.27 0.10
N ARG A 97 -2.17 -8.40 0.62
CA ARG A 97 -1.37 -9.63 0.81
C ARG A 97 -0.84 -10.20 -0.50
N SER A 98 -1.64 -10.10 -1.56
CA SER A 98 -1.31 -10.62 -2.88
C SER A 98 -2.08 -9.87 -3.96
N PHE A 99 -1.40 -9.46 -5.01
CA PHE A 99 -1.98 -8.84 -6.19
C PHE A 99 -1.30 -9.35 -7.45
N ASN A 100 -2.04 -9.35 -8.56
CA ASN A 100 -1.47 -9.52 -9.88
C ASN A 100 -1.31 -8.17 -10.57
N LEU A 101 -0.35 -8.08 -11.47
CA LEU A 101 -0.14 -6.93 -12.33
C LEU A 101 0.01 -7.40 -13.76
N TYR A 102 -0.63 -6.68 -14.67
CA TYR A 102 -0.37 -6.82 -16.10
C TYR A 102 -0.06 -5.44 -16.66
N ALA A 103 1.07 -5.32 -17.34
CA ALA A 103 1.47 -4.08 -17.98
C ALA A 103 1.91 -4.35 -19.41
N GLN A 104 1.50 -3.49 -20.33
CA GLN A 104 1.97 -3.54 -21.70
C GLN A 104 3.32 -2.84 -21.82
N ARG A 105 4.10 -3.24 -22.82
CA ARG A 105 5.30 -2.54 -23.26
C ARG A 105 5.05 -1.03 -23.32
N GLY A 106 5.98 -0.26 -22.79
CA GLY A 106 5.91 1.20 -22.72
C GLY A 106 5.08 1.74 -21.55
N ALA A 107 4.43 0.90 -20.74
CA ALA A 107 3.79 1.36 -19.51
C ALA A 107 4.83 1.79 -18.48
N VAL A 108 4.62 2.98 -17.90
CA VAL A 108 5.49 3.60 -16.90
C VAL A 108 4.64 4.06 -15.72
N SER A 109 5.15 3.86 -14.50
CA SER A 109 4.64 4.51 -13.29
C SER A 109 5.60 5.63 -12.87
N GLY A 110 5.06 6.78 -12.45
CA GLY A 110 5.87 7.86 -11.86
C GLY A 110 6.52 7.43 -10.54
N CYS A 111 7.41 8.28 -10.00
CA CYS A 111 8.06 8.02 -8.71
C CYS A 111 7.01 7.87 -7.59
N HIS A 112 7.07 6.77 -6.85
CA HIS A 112 6.20 6.52 -5.71
C HIS A 112 6.88 5.67 -4.64
N ILE A 113 6.25 5.62 -3.47
CA ILE A 113 6.51 4.70 -2.36
C ILE A 113 5.21 3.93 -2.12
N ASP A 114 5.30 2.62 -1.92
CA ASP A 114 4.14 1.80 -1.58
C ASP A 114 3.60 2.16 -0.19
N TRP A 115 2.27 2.28 -0.07
CA TRP A 115 1.61 2.83 1.12
C TRP A 115 2.00 2.09 2.40
N LEU A 116 2.00 0.75 2.38
CA LEU A 116 2.33 -0.04 3.57
C LEU A 116 3.83 -0.22 3.82
N ASN A 117 4.71 0.30 2.97
CA ASN A 117 6.16 0.22 3.15
C ASN A 117 6.69 -1.22 3.34
N GLY A 118 6.71 -2.00 2.26
CA GLY A 118 7.28 -3.34 2.24
C GLY A 118 6.56 -4.20 1.21
N THR A 119 7.25 -4.51 0.11
CA THR A 119 6.62 -5.12 -1.07
C THR A 119 7.55 -6.13 -1.70
N TRP A 120 6.98 -7.23 -2.18
CA TRP A 120 7.67 -8.15 -3.09
C TRP A 120 6.94 -8.17 -4.42
N ALA A 121 7.68 -8.35 -5.51
CA ALA A 121 7.14 -8.48 -6.84
C ALA A 121 7.96 -9.49 -7.63
N ARG A 122 7.28 -10.45 -8.25
CA ARG A 122 7.89 -11.49 -9.08
C ARG A 122 7.39 -11.37 -10.52
N LEU A 123 8.33 -11.50 -11.44
CA LEU A 123 8.06 -11.41 -12.87
C LEU A 123 7.84 -12.82 -13.44
N TRP A 124 6.69 -13.05 -14.07
CA TRP A 124 6.39 -14.35 -14.71
C TRP A 124 6.74 -14.35 -16.20
N THR A 125 6.48 -13.24 -16.88
CA THR A 125 6.73 -13.08 -18.31
C THR A 125 7.11 -11.64 -18.63
N GLY A 126 7.80 -11.42 -19.74
CA GLY A 126 8.21 -10.09 -20.20
C GLY A 126 9.47 -9.59 -19.53
N LEU A 127 9.66 -8.27 -19.52
CA LEU A 127 10.86 -7.62 -19.01
C LEU A 127 10.50 -6.30 -18.33
N LYS A 128 11.02 -6.10 -17.11
CA LYS A 128 10.76 -4.91 -16.29
C LYS A 128 12.05 -4.24 -15.90
N ALA A 129 12.08 -2.91 -15.99
CA ALA A 129 13.11 -2.09 -15.38
C ALA A 129 12.51 -1.39 -14.16
N TRP A 130 13.25 -1.39 -13.06
CA TRP A 130 12.86 -0.85 -11.76
C TRP A 130 13.91 0.18 -11.32
N PRO A 131 13.74 1.44 -11.72
CA PRO A 131 14.48 2.55 -11.15
C PRO A 131 14.16 2.65 -9.66
N VAL A 132 15.18 2.64 -8.81
CA VAL A 132 15.05 2.70 -7.35
C VAL A 132 15.98 3.76 -6.74
N MET A 133 15.53 4.33 -5.63
CA MET A 133 16.33 5.17 -4.75
C MET A 133 15.99 4.88 -3.29
N THR A 134 17.02 4.82 -2.47
CA THR A 134 16.92 4.62 -1.03
C THR A 134 17.81 5.64 -0.31
N ASN A 135 17.69 5.72 1.02
CA ASN A 135 18.53 6.59 1.86
C ASN A 135 18.54 8.05 1.37
N LEU A 136 17.35 8.59 1.12
CA LEU A 136 17.19 9.98 0.71
C LEU A 136 17.71 10.90 1.81
N THR A 137 18.50 11.89 1.44
CA THR A 137 18.82 13.01 2.34
C THR A 137 17.56 13.81 2.65
N GLU A 138 17.58 14.60 3.73
CA GLU A 138 16.46 15.49 4.06
C GLU A 138 16.08 16.41 2.89
N GLN A 139 17.08 17.00 2.22
CA GLN A 139 16.83 17.83 1.04
C GLN A 139 16.21 17.06 -0.12
N GLU A 140 16.65 15.83 -0.38
CA GLU A 140 16.06 14.98 -1.43
C GLU A 140 14.62 14.61 -1.10
N MET A 141 14.31 14.36 0.17
CA MET A 141 12.96 14.10 0.63
C MET A 141 12.06 15.33 0.47
N GLU A 142 12.54 16.53 0.79
CA GLU A 142 11.79 17.77 0.59
C GLU A 142 11.55 18.06 -0.91
N ASP A 143 12.57 17.86 -1.75
CA ASP A 143 12.40 17.96 -3.20
C ASP A 143 11.38 16.93 -3.70
N TYR A 144 11.45 15.69 -3.20
CA TYR A 144 10.51 14.64 -3.57
C TYR A 144 9.08 14.98 -3.16
N LYS A 145 8.83 15.44 -1.93
CA LYS A 145 7.52 15.92 -1.48
C LYS A 145 6.96 17.04 -2.35
N LYS A 146 7.82 17.89 -2.89
CA LYS A 146 7.43 19.02 -3.74
C LYS A 146 7.04 18.58 -5.16
N PHE A 147 7.75 17.62 -5.73
CA PHE A 147 7.58 17.21 -7.13
C PHE A 147 6.81 15.91 -7.30
N GLU A 148 6.63 15.13 -6.23
CA GLU A 148 5.84 13.90 -6.17
C GLU A 148 6.23 12.94 -7.31
N SER A 149 5.24 12.43 -8.05
CA SER A 149 5.42 11.54 -9.20
C SER A 149 6.34 12.06 -10.31
N LEU A 150 6.57 13.38 -10.36
CA LEU A 150 7.41 14.07 -11.34
C LEU A 150 8.82 14.34 -10.82
N TYR A 151 9.16 13.89 -9.61
CA TYR A 151 10.48 14.05 -9.06
C TYR A 151 11.54 13.40 -9.95
N LEU A 152 12.56 14.18 -10.29
CA LEU A 152 13.69 13.73 -11.08
C LEU A 152 14.93 13.66 -10.18
N PRO A 153 15.42 12.44 -9.87
CA PRO A 153 16.61 12.26 -9.06
C PRO A 153 17.83 12.95 -9.65
N LYS A 154 18.72 13.45 -8.79
CA LYS A 154 20.03 13.94 -9.22
C LYS A 154 20.83 12.82 -9.90
N LYS A 155 21.69 13.19 -10.85
CA LYS A 155 22.54 12.23 -11.57
C LYS A 155 23.32 11.36 -10.58
N GLY A 156 23.27 10.04 -10.76
CA GLY A 156 23.97 9.07 -9.93
C GLY A 156 23.23 8.65 -8.65
N ARG A 157 22.01 9.15 -8.39
CA ARG A 157 21.18 8.72 -7.25
C ARG A 157 20.25 7.53 -7.55
N LEU A 158 20.06 7.23 -8.82
CA LEU A 158 19.14 6.20 -9.27
C LEU A 158 19.92 4.93 -9.59
N GLU A 159 19.50 3.84 -8.97
CA GLU A 159 19.93 2.48 -9.34
C GLU A 159 18.86 1.86 -10.22
N MET A 160 19.26 1.12 -11.25
CA MET A 160 18.34 0.44 -12.14
C MET A 160 18.43 -1.06 -11.90
N ILE A 161 17.33 -1.66 -11.46
CA ILE A 161 17.20 -3.11 -11.35
C ILE A 161 16.43 -3.60 -12.58
N VAL A 162 16.98 -4.53 -13.34
CA VAL A 162 16.26 -5.19 -14.43
C VAL A 162 15.80 -6.54 -13.93
N LEU A 163 14.51 -6.84 -14.10
CA LEU A 163 13.91 -8.12 -13.74
C LEU A 163 13.62 -8.90 -15.00
N GLU A 164 14.07 -10.16 -15.01
CA GLU A 164 13.78 -11.17 -16.02
C GLU A 164 12.74 -12.18 -15.49
N PRO A 165 12.09 -12.97 -16.37
CA PRO A 165 11.14 -13.99 -15.92
C PRO A 165 11.75 -14.96 -14.90
N GLY A 166 11.08 -15.10 -13.75
CA GLY A 166 11.53 -15.89 -12.61
C GLY A 166 12.14 -15.04 -11.48
N ASP A 167 12.58 -13.82 -11.77
CA ASP A 167 13.13 -12.94 -10.75
C ASP A 167 12.07 -12.48 -9.76
N THR A 168 12.50 -12.31 -8.51
CA THR A 168 11.70 -11.72 -7.44
C THR A 168 12.46 -10.54 -6.85
N LEU A 169 11.88 -9.35 -6.97
CA LEU A 169 12.32 -8.15 -6.29
C LEU A 169 11.68 -8.07 -4.90
N ILE A 170 12.50 -7.82 -3.89
CA ILE A 170 12.04 -7.53 -2.53
C ILE A 170 12.44 -6.10 -2.19
N MET A 171 11.44 -5.25 -1.97
CA MET A 171 11.59 -3.90 -1.43
C MET A 171 11.34 -3.98 0.09
N PRO A 172 12.40 -3.90 0.91
CA PRO A 172 12.31 -4.29 2.31
C PRO A 172 11.47 -3.30 3.15
N PRO A 173 10.64 -3.79 4.08
CA PRO A 173 9.91 -2.95 5.01
C PRO A 173 10.86 -2.23 5.98
N GLY A 174 10.48 -1.01 6.37
CA GLY A 174 11.29 -0.14 7.21
C GLY A 174 12.28 0.74 6.43
N THR A 175 12.44 0.53 5.13
CA THR A 175 13.24 1.41 4.24
C THR A 175 12.31 2.18 3.30
N MET A 176 12.49 3.50 3.18
CA MET A 176 11.80 4.26 2.13
C MET A 176 12.44 3.98 0.78
N VAL A 177 11.80 3.09 0.01
CA VAL A 177 12.21 2.74 -1.36
C VAL A 177 11.36 3.54 -2.35
N VAL A 178 11.91 4.63 -2.87
CA VAL A 178 11.29 5.39 -3.96
C VAL A 178 11.56 4.65 -5.26
N HIS A 179 10.53 4.39 -6.06
CA HIS A 179 10.68 3.62 -7.29
C HIS A 179 9.71 4.06 -8.40
N ALA A 180 10.07 3.74 -9.65
CA ALA A 180 9.34 4.20 -10.85
C ALA A 180 9.35 3.14 -11.98
N PRO A 181 8.64 2.01 -11.84
CA PRO A 181 8.76 0.86 -12.73
C PRO A 181 8.40 1.18 -14.19
N ILE A 182 9.16 0.56 -15.09
CA ILE A 182 9.08 0.69 -16.55
C ILE A 182 8.90 -0.70 -17.16
N THR A 183 7.92 -0.82 -18.04
CA THR A 183 7.60 -2.06 -18.75
C THR A 183 8.26 -2.05 -20.11
N ILE A 184 9.29 -2.89 -20.30
CA ILE A 184 10.04 -2.95 -21.56
C ILE A 184 9.36 -3.91 -22.55
N GLU A 185 8.82 -5.00 -22.02
CA GLU A 185 7.99 -5.98 -22.75
C GLU A 185 6.72 -6.27 -21.96
N ASP A 186 5.64 -6.65 -22.64
CA ASP A 186 4.37 -7.02 -22.00
C ASP A 186 4.64 -8.01 -20.86
N ALA A 187 4.27 -7.60 -19.66
CA ALA A 187 4.71 -8.23 -18.43
C ALA A 187 3.53 -8.66 -17.58
N LEU A 188 3.57 -9.91 -17.12
CA LEU A 188 2.71 -10.45 -16.09
C LEU A 188 3.52 -10.62 -14.81
N MET A 189 3.00 -10.09 -13.73
CA MET A 189 3.64 -10.14 -12.42
C MET A 189 2.65 -10.54 -11.34
N ASP A 190 3.17 -11.08 -10.25
CA ASP A 190 2.49 -11.09 -8.98
C ASP A 190 3.34 -10.39 -7.92
N GLY A 191 2.70 -10.02 -6.83
CA GLY A 191 3.36 -9.36 -5.74
C GLY A 191 2.47 -9.30 -4.53
N GLY A 192 2.98 -8.69 -3.47
CA GLY A 192 2.25 -8.52 -2.24
C GLY A 192 3.03 -7.65 -1.27
N MET A 193 2.32 -7.14 -0.26
CA MET A 193 2.92 -6.39 0.81
C MET A 193 3.18 -7.27 2.03
N PHE A 194 4.26 -6.98 2.74
CA PHE A 194 4.65 -7.71 3.94
C PHE A 194 5.34 -6.79 4.94
N TRP A 195 5.27 -7.14 6.22
CA TRP A 195 5.94 -6.42 7.29
C TRP A 195 6.85 -7.33 8.08
N ASP A 196 7.98 -6.79 8.50
CA ASP A 196 8.90 -7.44 9.43
C ASP A 196 8.61 -6.98 10.86
N ASP A 197 8.35 -7.93 11.76
CA ASP A 197 8.11 -7.68 13.19
C ASP A 197 9.19 -6.76 13.81
N GLN A 198 10.44 -6.91 13.37
CA GLN A 198 11.59 -6.18 13.91
C GLN A 198 11.79 -4.77 13.34
N GLN A 199 11.02 -4.39 12.33
CA GLN A 199 11.11 -3.07 11.68
C GLN A 199 9.88 -2.21 11.92
N ILE A 200 8.99 -2.61 12.84
CA ILE A 200 7.67 -2.00 12.97
C ILE A 200 7.70 -0.48 13.21
N LEU A 201 8.65 0.01 14.01
CA LEU A 201 8.77 1.45 14.26
C LEU A 201 9.16 2.22 12.98
N SER A 202 10.12 1.70 12.22
CA SER A 202 10.55 2.26 10.94
C SER A 202 9.41 2.23 9.90
N ILE A 203 8.69 1.10 9.83
CA ILE A 203 7.51 0.94 8.97
C ILE A 203 6.47 2.00 9.29
N LEU A 204 6.08 2.15 10.57
CA LEU A 204 5.05 3.11 10.98
C LEU A 204 5.47 4.56 10.73
N ARG A 205 6.75 4.91 10.89
CA ARG A 205 7.28 6.24 10.51
C ARG A 205 7.20 6.49 9.00
N ASN A 206 7.50 5.50 8.19
CA ASN A 206 7.41 5.60 6.74
C ASN A 206 5.94 5.77 6.32
N ILE A 207 5.03 4.98 6.90
CA ILE A 207 3.59 5.12 6.68
C ILE A 207 3.10 6.51 7.11
N HIS A 208 3.51 7.01 8.27
CA HIS A 208 3.19 8.38 8.72
C HIS A 208 3.67 9.44 7.72
N THR A 209 4.87 9.28 7.16
CA THR A 209 5.42 10.20 6.16
C THR A 209 4.58 10.22 4.89
N VAL A 210 4.20 9.04 4.38
CA VAL A 210 3.34 8.91 3.19
C VAL A 210 1.92 9.40 3.48
N ALA A 211 1.39 9.15 4.68
CA ALA A 211 0.06 9.61 5.08
C ALA A 211 -0.04 11.15 5.10
N ASN A 212 1.02 11.81 5.56
CA ASN A 212 1.13 13.27 5.56
C ASN A 212 1.34 13.87 4.16
N HIS A 213 1.87 13.09 3.22
CA HIS A 213 2.14 13.54 1.85
C HIS A 213 1.58 12.50 0.86
N PRO A 214 0.24 12.44 0.69
CA PRO A 214 -0.39 11.38 -0.11
C PRO A 214 0.11 11.28 -1.56
N GLY A 215 0.60 12.38 -2.14
CA GLY A 215 1.19 12.39 -3.49
C GLY A 215 2.50 11.62 -3.62
N LEU A 216 3.11 11.16 -2.51
CA LEU A 216 4.27 10.27 -2.53
C LEU A 216 3.92 8.82 -2.86
N SER A 217 2.64 8.45 -2.85
CA SER A 217 2.17 7.10 -3.18
C SER A 217 1.13 7.14 -4.29
N ASN A 218 1.06 6.06 -5.07
CA ASN A 218 -0.02 5.82 -6.03
C ASN A 218 -1.18 5.00 -5.42
N GLU A 219 -1.12 4.71 -4.12
CA GLU A 219 -2.12 3.93 -3.39
C GLU A 219 -2.90 4.81 -2.42
N LEU A 220 -4.17 4.45 -2.19
CA LEU A 220 -4.99 5.08 -1.17
C LEU A 220 -4.79 4.38 0.18
N VAL A 221 -5.05 5.09 1.26
CA VAL A 221 -4.99 4.50 2.60
C VAL A 221 -6.11 3.46 2.74
N ALA A 222 -5.75 2.26 3.19
CA ALA A 222 -6.71 1.20 3.41
C ALA A 222 -7.68 1.56 4.55
N ARG A 223 -8.98 1.36 4.35
CA ARG A 223 -9.99 1.77 5.35
C ARG A 223 -9.85 1.00 6.66
N GLN A 224 -9.47 -0.29 6.61
CA GLN A 224 -9.29 -1.09 7.83
C GLN A 224 -8.00 -0.75 8.60
N PHE A 225 -7.16 0.15 8.09
CA PHE A 225 -5.86 0.45 8.67
C PHE A 225 -5.95 0.82 10.16
N ALA A 226 -6.93 1.65 10.56
CA ALA A 226 -7.15 1.99 11.97
C ALA A 226 -7.41 0.75 12.86
N GLY A 227 -8.22 -0.21 12.40
CA GLY A 227 -8.51 -1.43 13.15
C GLY A 227 -7.32 -2.40 13.20
N VAL A 228 -6.50 -2.42 12.15
CA VAL A 228 -5.23 -3.16 12.11
C VAL A 228 -4.25 -2.58 13.12
N MET A 229 -4.15 -1.25 13.21
CA MET A 229 -3.28 -0.56 14.17
C MET A 229 -3.71 -0.80 15.62
N ASP A 230 -5.01 -0.77 15.95
CA ASP A 230 -5.49 -1.15 17.28
C ASP A 230 -5.15 -2.61 17.63
N SER A 231 -5.10 -3.48 16.63
CA SER A 231 -4.73 -4.89 16.82
C SER A 231 -3.23 -5.05 17.03
N LEU A 232 -2.42 -4.24 16.36
CA LEU A 232 -0.98 -4.15 16.57
C LEU A 232 -0.65 -3.59 17.96
N GLU A 233 -1.31 -2.51 18.37
CA GLU A 233 -1.16 -1.88 19.68
C GLU A 233 -1.39 -2.90 20.81
N ARG A 234 -2.53 -3.60 20.79
CA ARG A 234 -2.84 -4.67 21.75
C ARG A 234 -1.80 -5.80 21.74
N TRP A 235 -1.24 -6.12 20.57
CA TRP A 235 -0.22 -7.15 20.47
C TRP A 235 1.09 -6.71 21.10
N VAL A 236 1.56 -5.50 20.78
CA VAL A 236 2.74 -4.88 21.39
C VAL A 236 2.60 -4.80 22.91
N ASP A 237 1.41 -4.45 23.42
CA ASP A 237 1.17 -4.43 24.86
C ASP A 237 1.35 -5.80 25.51
N SER A 238 0.85 -6.86 24.85
CA SER A 238 0.91 -8.23 25.35
C SER A 238 2.27 -8.94 25.17
N ASP A 239 3.03 -8.57 24.13
CA ASP A 239 4.25 -9.28 23.69
C ASP A 239 5.22 -8.32 22.97
N ALA A 240 5.71 -7.30 23.67
CA ALA A 240 6.65 -6.35 23.09
C ALA A 240 7.98 -6.98 22.70
N LYS A 241 8.43 -8.04 23.40
CA LYS A 241 9.67 -8.78 23.09
C LYS A 241 9.74 -9.21 21.63
N ARG A 242 8.61 -9.64 21.06
CA ARG A 242 8.54 -10.06 19.65
C ARG A 242 8.99 -8.96 18.69
N PHE A 243 8.66 -7.71 18.99
CA PHE A 243 8.89 -6.56 18.11
C PHE A 243 10.14 -5.76 18.47
N ALA A 244 10.46 -5.69 19.77
CA ALA A 244 11.58 -4.91 20.27
C ALA A 244 12.96 -5.46 19.85
N GLY A 245 13.04 -6.75 19.48
CA GLY A 245 14.30 -7.40 19.12
C GLY A 245 15.26 -7.38 20.30
N THR A 246 16.38 -6.65 20.17
CA THR A 246 17.40 -6.48 21.22
C THR A 246 17.22 -5.21 22.05
N ARG A 247 16.20 -4.38 21.76
CA ARG A 247 15.95 -3.12 22.46
C ARG A 247 15.28 -3.35 23.81
N ASP A 248 15.40 -2.37 24.71
CA ASP A 248 14.60 -2.35 25.93
C ASP A 248 13.11 -2.24 25.61
N GLU A 249 12.28 -3.07 26.25
CA GLU A 249 10.85 -3.14 25.96
C GLU A 249 10.10 -1.87 26.36
N LYS A 250 10.52 -1.18 27.43
CA LYS A 250 9.83 0.04 27.89
C LYS A 250 10.11 1.18 26.93
N GLU A 251 11.37 1.34 26.52
CA GLU A 251 11.77 2.32 25.51
C GLU A 251 11.06 2.06 24.18
N PHE A 252 11.04 0.79 23.73
CA PHE A 252 10.33 0.39 22.51
C PHE A 252 8.84 0.73 22.59
N LYS A 253 8.17 0.39 23.70
CA LYS A 253 6.73 0.68 23.89
C LYS A 253 6.45 2.17 23.91
N ALA A 254 7.30 2.97 24.56
CA ALA A 254 7.13 4.42 24.61
C ALA A 254 7.21 5.03 23.21
N GLU A 255 8.23 4.66 22.43
CA GLU A 255 8.41 5.13 21.05
C GLU A 255 7.29 4.63 20.12
N PHE A 256 6.86 3.37 20.28
CA PHE A 256 5.71 2.83 19.54
C PHE A 256 4.45 3.67 19.78
N GLN A 257 4.16 4.01 21.04
CA GLN A 257 2.99 4.79 21.43
C GLN A 257 3.05 6.23 20.90
N GLU A 258 4.24 6.85 20.91
CA GLU A 258 4.46 8.16 20.30
C GLU A 258 4.16 8.13 18.80
N ILE A 259 4.77 7.21 18.05
CA ILE A 259 4.55 7.10 16.59
C ILE A 259 3.07 6.79 16.28
N LEU A 260 2.43 5.93 17.07
CA LEU A 260 1.03 5.58 16.88
C LEU A 260 0.11 6.79 17.14
N ALA A 261 0.41 7.61 18.15
CA ALA A 261 -0.33 8.84 18.42
C ALA A 261 -0.19 9.85 17.27
N ASP A 262 1.03 10.04 16.75
CA ASP A 262 1.28 10.89 15.59
C ASP A 262 0.52 10.38 14.37
N LEU A 263 0.58 9.08 14.08
CA LEU A 263 -0.13 8.46 12.97
C LEU A 263 -1.66 8.61 13.12
N LYS A 264 -2.21 8.42 14.31
CA LYS A 264 -3.63 8.67 14.62
C LYS A 264 -4.01 10.11 14.30
N SER A 265 -3.16 11.09 14.56
CA SER A 265 -3.43 12.51 14.28
C SER A 265 -3.54 12.82 12.78
N VAL A 266 -2.77 12.12 11.94
CA VAL A 266 -2.71 12.38 10.49
C VAL A 266 -3.84 11.70 9.74
N ILE A 267 -4.22 10.49 10.14
CA ILE A 267 -5.21 9.69 9.39
C ILE A 267 -6.64 9.81 9.93
N SER A 268 -6.82 10.49 11.07
CA SER A 268 -8.15 10.79 11.61
C SER A 268 -8.65 12.17 11.19
N CYS A 269 -9.90 12.49 11.50
CA CYS A 269 -10.44 13.83 11.27
C CYS A 269 -11.30 14.28 12.44
N GLU A 270 -11.34 15.60 12.64
CA GLU A 270 -12.18 16.27 13.63
C GLU A 270 -13.43 16.90 13.01
N CYS A 271 -13.83 16.46 11.81
CA CYS A 271 -15.04 16.98 11.16
C CYS A 271 -16.23 16.91 12.13
N ALA A 272 -16.96 18.01 12.30
CA ALA A 272 -18.14 18.08 13.16
C ALA A 272 -19.04 19.24 12.70
N PRO A 273 -20.38 19.11 12.72
CA PRO A 273 -21.19 17.89 12.68
C PRO A 273 -21.31 17.29 11.27
N TYR A 274 -20.79 17.98 10.24
CA TYR A 274 -20.79 17.58 8.84
C TYR A 274 -19.36 17.54 8.30
N CYS A 275 -19.10 16.63 7.37
CA CYS A 275 -17.82 16.56 6.67
C CYS A 275 -17.67 17.76 5.72
N LYS A 276 -16.48 18.38 5.69
CA LYS A 276 -16.12 19.38 4.68
C LYS A 276 -15.14 18.73 3.71
N PRO A 277 -15.58 18.22 2.54
CA PRO A 277 -14.76 17.41 1.64
C PRO A 277 -13.39 18.00 1.32
N ALA A 278 -13.33 19.31 1.06
CA ALA A 278 -12.09 20.02 0.73
C ALA A 278 -11.06 20.11 1.88
N LYS A 279 -11.48 19.86 3.13
CA LYS A 279 -10.63 19.97 4.34
C LYS A 279 -10.52 18.67 5.12
N CYS A 280 -11.23 17.62 4.72
CA CYS A 280 -11.25 16.36 5.44
C CYS A 280 -10.17 15.42 4.89
N PRO A 281 -9.16 15.04 5.69
CA PRO A 281 -8.11 14.11 5.24
C PRO A 281 -8.68 12.74 4.85
N CYS A 282 -9.72 12.27 5.54
CA CYS A 282 -10.40 11.02 5.21
C CYS A 282 -11.12 11.06 3.85
N PHE A 283 -11.61 12.24 3.44
CA PHE A 283 -12.22 12.44 2.13
C PHE A 283 -11.15 12.60 1.04
N GLN A 284 -10.13 13.43 1.28
CA GLN A 284 -9.04 13.67 0.34
C GLN A 284 -8.28 12.38 0.00
N SER A 285 -8.02 11.54 1.01
CA SER A 285 -7.42 10.22 0.84
C SER A 285 -8.37 9.17 0.26
N ARG A 286 -9.67 9.48 0.07
CA ARG A 286 -10.74 8.56 -0.38
C ARG A 286 -10.92 7.30 0.48
N SER A 287 -10.33 7.28 1.67
CA SER A 287 -10.30 6.14 2.60
C SER A 287 -11.57 6.04 3.46
N GLY A 288 -12.32 7.15 3.56
CA GLY A 288 -13.48 7.28 4.44
C GLY A 288 -13.08 7.40 5.91
N CYS A 289 -14.02 7.85 6.75
CA CYS A 289 -13.79 7.94 8.20
C CYS A 289 -13.71 6.55 8.84
N SER A 290 -12.86 6.44 9.85
CA SER A 290 -12.73 5.27 10.73
C SER A 290 -13.22 5.60 12.15
N HIS A 291 -13.17 4.63 13.06
CA HIS A 291 -13.50 4.85 14.48
C HIS A 291 -12.48 5.74 15.21
N TRP A 292 -11.32 6.03 14.61
CA TRP A 292 -10.38 7.03 15.13
C TRP A 292 -10.85 8.48 14.90
N CYS A 293 -11.85 8.71 14.05
CA CYS A 293 -12.43 10.04 13.85
C CYS A 293 -13.34 10.43 15.02
N ALA A 294 -13.01 11.50 15.74
CA ALA A 294 -13.64 11.89 17.01
C ALA A 294 -15.18 12.01 16.97
N SER A 295 -15.72 12.45 15.84
CA SER A 295 -17.12 12.87 15.73
C SER A 295 -18.00 11.93 14.88
N HIS A 296 -17.42 10.96 14.15
CA HIS A 296 -18.11 10.20 13.09
C HIS A 296 -17.78 8.71 13.19
N LYS A 297 -18.27 8.03 14.23
CA LYS A 297 -17.89 6.63 14.54
C LYS A 297 -18.19 5.56 13.47
N SER A 298 -18.81 5.88 12.32
CA SER A 298 -19.03 4.91 11.24
C SER A 298 -19.71 5.47 9.98
N ARG A 299 -19.94 6.78 9.85
CA ARG A 299 -20.74 7.31 8.75
C ARG A 299 -19.91 7.48 7.49
N THR A 300 -20.43 7.01 6.35
CA THR A 300 -19.97 7.43 5.03
C THR A 300 -19.93 8.96 5.00
N CYS A 301 -18.79 9.56 4.66
CA CYS A 301 -18.75 10.96 4.26
C CYS A 301 -19.58 11.07 2.98
N GLN A 302 -20.89 11.33 3.15
CA GLN A 302 -21.77 11.62 2.03
C GLN A 302 -21.53 13.08 1.63
N GLN A 303 -21.55 13.31 0.32
CA GLN A 303 -21.50 14.64 -0.29
C GLN A 303 -22.62 15.53 0.25
#